data_AF-A0AAW1M1P5-F1
#
_entry.id   AF-A0AAW1M1P5-F1
#
_cell.length_a   1.000
_cell.length_b   1.000
_cell.length_c   1.000
_cell.angle_alpha   90.00
_cell.angle_beta   90.00
_cell.angle_gamma   90.00
#
_symmetry.space_group_name_H-M   'P 1'
#
loop_
_entity.id
_entity.type
_entity.pdbx_description
1 polymer ?
#
loop_
_entity_poly.entity_id
_entity_poly.type
_entity_poly.pdbx_seq_one_letter_code
_entity_poly.pdbx_strand_id
1 'polypeptide(L)'
;MIVTESNKYAQERNRKTVEVKRFIGVLLFSGYVQVPRMRMLWEREQDTYNKLIAEAISRDRFEYILSYNYLADEAISRDRFEYILSYNYLADNTNLAQSDKFAKARPLFDHLKNKFIEYAPIDHCL
;
A
#
# COMPACT_ATOMS: atom_id res chain seq x y z
N MET A 1 -14.06 2.48 -6.88
CA MET A 1 -14.08 1.32 -5.96
C MET A 1 -13.10 1.50 -4.81
N ILE A 2 -11.78 1.40 -5.01
CA ILE A 2 -10.78 1.53 -3.92
C ILE A 2 -10.91 2.86 -3.16
N VAL A 3 -11.04 3.98 -3.88
CA VAL A 3 -11.22 5.31 -3.28
C VAL A 3 -12.52 5.41 -2.49
N THR A 4 -13.59 4.78 -2.97
CA THR A 4 -14.92 4.81 -2.35
C THR A 4 -14.94 4.06 -1.03
N GLU A 5 -14.38 2.85 -1.00
CA GLU A 5 -14.31 2.04 0.22
C GLU A 5 -13.25 2.61 1.20
N SER A 6 -12.13 3.13 0.67
CA SER A 6 -11.16 3.88 1.48
C SER A 6 -11.76 5.15 2.09
N ASN A 7 -12.70 5.82 1.40
CA ASN A 7 -13.41 7.01 1.89
C ASN A 7 -14.38 6.66 3.02
N LYS A 8 -15.14 5.56 2.90
CA LYS A 8 -16.04 5.10 3.98
C LYS A 8 -15.24 4.77 5.25
N TYR A 9 -14.14 4.04 5.11
CA TYR A 9 -13.26 3.73 6.23
C TYR A 9 -12.61 4.98 6.85
N ALA A 10 -12.15 5.89 6.00
CA ALA A 10 -11.64 7.19 6.42
C ALA A 10 -12.66 7.96 7.27
N GLN A 11 -13.94 7.94 6.88
CA GLN A 11 -15.02 8.56 7.66
C GLN A 11 -15.30 7.83 8.98
N GLU A 12 -15.38 6.50 8.98
CA GLU A 12 -15.63 5.69 10.18
C GLU A 12 -14.53 5.81 11.25
N ARG A 13 -13.28 6.06 10.83
CA ARG A 13 -12.10 6.13 11.71
C ARG A 13 -11.52 7.55 11.82
N ASN A 14 -12.21 8.56 11.28
CA ASN A 14 -11.76 9.95 11.19
C ASN A 14 -10.35 10.13 10.59
N ARG A 15 -10.01 9.31 9.58
CA ARG A 15 -8.76 9.40 8.81
C ARG A 15 -9.00 10.16 7.51
N LYS A 16 -7.97 10.78 6.95
CA LYS A 16 -8.07 11.48 5.65
C LYS A 16 -7.73 10.50 4.53
N THR A 17 -8.58 10.37 3.50
CA THR A 17 -8.37 9.47 2.35
C THR A 17 -7.02 9.67 1.65
N VAL A 18 -6.57 10.92 1.57
CA VAL A 18 -5.28 11.28 0.98
C VAL A 18 -4.12 10.54 1.67
N GLU A 19 -4.26 10.30 2.97
CA GLU A 19 -3.24 9.67 3.80
C GLU A 19 -3.12 8.17 3.54
N VAL A 20 -4.25 7.49 3.32
CA VAL A 20 -4.29 6.06 2.95
C VAL A 20 -3.66 5.84 1.58
N LYS A 21 -3.93 6.74 0.61
CA LYS A 21 -3.31 6.67 -0.72
C LYS A 21 -1.79 6.82 -0.66
N ARG A 22 -1.29 7.77 0.15
CA ARG A 22 0.15 7.98 0.38
C ARG A 22 0.79 6.74 1.01
N PHE A 23 0.15 6.18 2.03
CA PHE A 23 0.62 4.96 2.69
C PHE A 23 0.72 3.76 1.73
N ILE A 24 -0.34 3.48 0.95
CA ILE A 24 -0.33 2.41 -0.05
C ILE A 24 0.73 2.66 -1.14
N GLY A 25 0.90 3.91 -1.58
CA GLY A 25 1.92 4.27 -2.57
C GLY A 25 3.34 3.97 -2.08
N VAL A 26 3.66 4.32 -0.83
CA VAL A 26 4.96 4.00 -0.24
C VAL A 26 5.14 2.48 -0.05
N LEU A 27 4.08 1.76 0.34
CA LEU A 27 4.13 0.30 0.44
C LEU A 27 4.44 -0.35 -0.93
N LEU A 28 3.77 0.06 -2.00
CA LEU A 28 4.06 -0.43 -3.35
C LEU A 28 5.48 -0.09 -3.79
N PHE A 29 5.93 1.13 -3.51
CA PHE A 29 7.29 1.56 -3.82
C PHE A 29 8.34 0.72 -3.06
N SER A 30 8.08 0.38 -1.80
CA SER A 30 8.98 -0.46 -1.00
C SER A 30 9.15 -1.88 -1.54
N GLY A 31 8.15 -2.40 -2.29
CA GLY A 31 8.28 -3.67 -3.01
C GLY A 31 9.08 -3.58 -4.30
N TYR A 32 9.17 -2.39 -4.91
CA TYR A 32 9.94 -2.14 -6.12
C TYR A 32 11.42 -1.83 -5.83
N VAL A 33 11.68 -1.00 -4.82
CA VAL A 33 13.06 -0.63 -4.42
C VAL A 33 13.53 -1.51 -3.27
N GLN A 34 14.63 -2.23 -3.49
CA GLN A 34 15.27 -3.00 -2.43
C GLN A 34 16.19 -2.11 -1.60
N VAL A 35 15.84 -1.91 -0.32
CA VAL A 35 16.69 -1.26 0.68
C VAL A 35 16.87 -2.18 1.89
N PRO A 36 18.07 -2.23 2.51
CA PRO A 36 18.32 -3.07 3.69
C PRO A 36 17.37 -2.82 4.86
N ARG A 37 16.87 -1.59 5.01
CA ARG A 37 15.92 -1.20 6.05
C ARG A 37 14.91 -0.24 5.46
N MET A 38 13.62 -0.45 5.74
CA MET A 38 12.57 0.41 5.17
C MET A 38 12.71 1.89 5.57
N ARG A 39 13.30 2.19 6.74
CA ARG A 39 13.60 3.55 7.17
C ARG A 39 14.49 4.32 6.18
N MET A 40 15.29 3.61 5.38
CA MET A 40 16.15 4.21 4.35
C MET A 40 15.35 4.82 3.19
N LEU A 41 14.06 4.51 3.04
CA LEU A 41 13.18 5.22 2.10
C LEU A 41 13.01 6.71 2.45
N TRP A 42 13.36 7.13 3.67
CA TRP A 42 13.40 8.52 4.11
C TRP A 42 14.82 9.01 4.41
N GLU A 43 15.85 8.28 3.99
CA GLU A 43 17.23 8.70 4.16
C GLU A 43 17.46 10.02 3.41
N ARG A 44 18.26 10.94 3.96
CA ARG A 44 18.48 12.28 3.38
C ARG A 44 19.84 12.44 2.70
N GLU A 45 20.61 11.36 2.62
CA GLU A 45 21.90 11.36 1.93
C GLU A 45 21.71 11.55 0.43
N GLN A 46 22.64 12.27 -0.20
CA GLN A 46 22.53 12.74 -1.58
C GLN A 46 22.28 11.60 -2.59
N ASP A 47 22.86 10.43 -2.34
CA ASP A 47 22.78 9.27 -3.24
C ASP A 47 21.59 8.34 -2.94
N THR A 48 20.83 8.59 -1.88
CA THR A 48 19.71 7.73 -1.44
C THR A 48 18.43 8.50 -1.15
N TYR A 49 18.44 9.83 -1.28
CA TYR A 49 17.30 10.67 -0.94
C TYR A 49 16.12 10.46 -1.89
N ASN A 50 15.10 9.79 -1.36
CA ASN A 50 13.83 9.62 -2.06
C ASN A 50 12.89 10.79 -1.79
N LYS A 51 13.06 11.85 -2.57
CA LYS A 51 12.24 13.07 -2.50
C LYS A 51 10.74 12.77 -2.61
N LEU A 52 10.35 11.86 -3.50
CA LEU A 52 8.94 11.48 -3.73
C LEU A 52 8.29 10.91 -2.46
N ILE A 53 8.99 10.04 -1.75
CA ILE A 53 8.47 9.45 -0.51
C ILE A 53 8.46 10.48 0.62
N ALA A 54 9.56 11.21 0.79
CA ALA A 54 9.73 12.18 1.87
C ALA A 54 8.69 13.32 1.81
N GLU A 55 8.29 13.73 0.61
CA GLU A 55 7.23 14.74 0.40
C GLU A 55 5.81 14.16 0.51
N ALA A 56 5.62 12.88 0.15
CA ALA A 56 4.31 12.25 0.20
C ALA A 56 3.84 12.02 1.64
N ILE A 57 4.68 11.48 2.52
CA ILE A 57 4.33 11.19 3.92
C ILE A 57 5.59 11.19 4.78
N SER A 58 5.54 11.70 6.01
CA SER A 58 6.69 11.63 6.91
C SER A 58 6.92 10.20 7.41
N ARG A 59 8.19 9.86 7.68
CA ARG A 59 8.57 8.56 8.26
C ARG A 59 7.74 8.25 9.51
N ASP A 60 7.68 9.20 10.44
CA ASP A 60 7.00 8.98 11.72
C ASP A 60 5.48 8.81 11.53
N ARG A 61 4.88 9.49 10.54
CA ARG A 61 3.46 9.30 10.22
C ARG A 61 3.20 7.96 9.54
N PHE A 62 4.11 7.54 8.66
CA PHE A 62 4.05 6.21 8.05
C PHE A 62 4.17 5.11 9.12
N GLU A 63 5.15 5.21 10.03
CA GLU A 63 5.34 4.27 11.14
C GLU A 63 4.14 4.28 12.10
N TYR A 64 3.54 5.45 12.37
CA TYR A 64 2.31 5.55 13.15
C TYR A 64 1.13 4.82 12.50
N ILE A 65 0.95 4.96 11.18
CA ILE A 65 -0.10 4.25 10.45
C ILE A 65 0.20 2.75 10.44
N LEU A 66 1.47 2.36 10.28
CA LEU A 66 1.92 0.97 10.28
C LEU A 66 1.73 0.31 11.66
N SER A 67 2.05 1.00 12.75
CA SER A 67 1.97 0.49 14.12
C SER A 67 0.52 0.30 14.58
N TYR A 68 -0.39 1.20 14.20
CA TYR A 68 -1.83 1.05 14.44
C TYR A 68 -2.45 -0.16 13.72
N ASN A 69 -1.76 -0.75 12.75
CA ASN A 69 -2.16 -1.99 12.09
C ASN A 69 -1.56 -3.25 12.75
N TYR A 70 -0.96 -3.17 13.95
CA TYR A 70 -0.38 -4.29 14.75
C TYR A 70 0.82 -5.03 14.11
N LEU A 71 1.71 -4.38 13.35
CA LEU A 71 2.67 -5.10 12.49
C LEU A 71 4.13 -4.65 12.53
N ALA A 72 4.55 -3.90 13.55
CA ALA A 72 5.81 -3.14 13.49
C ALA A 72 7.10 -3.87 13.91
N ASP A 73 7.08 -5.10 14.44
CA ASP A 73 8.30 -5.54 15.17
C ASP A 73 9.39 -6.25 14.35
N GLU A 74 9.11 -6.94 13.25
CA GLU A 74 10.19 -7.58 12.49
C GLU A 74 9.96 -7.47 10.99
N ALA A 75 10.96 -6.87 10.32
CA ALA A 75 11.13 -6.63 8.89
C ALA A 75 10.11 -7.36 7.99
N ILE A 76 9.08 -6.60 7.60
CA ILE A 76 8.16 -6.78 6.48
C ILE A 76 8.49 -7.96 5.57
N SER A 77 7.97 -9.13 5.91
CA SER A 77 7.91 -10.24 4.97
C SER A 77 6.89 -9.90 3.86
N ARG A 78 7.11 -10.44 2.66
CA ARG A 78 6.22 -10.36 1.50
C ARG A 78 4.75 -10.67 1.85
N ASP A 79 4.54 -11.60 2.78
CA ASP A 79 3.22 -12.07 3.20
C ASP A 79 2.49 -11.06 4.12
N ARG A 80 3.22 -10.17 4.81
CA ARG A 80 2.59 -9.10 5.60
C ARG A 80 2.04 -7.98 4.72
N PHE A 81 2.53 -7.77 3.51
CA PHE A 81 1.94 -6.81 2.58
C PHE A 81 0.48 -7.15 2.28
N GLU A 82 0.21 -8.42 1.98
CA GLU A 82 -1.14 -8.93 1.76
C GLU A 82 -1.99 -8.85 3.03
N TYR A 83 -1.40 -9.13 4.19
CA TYR A 83 -2.07 -8.99 5.48
C TYR A 83 -2.43 -7.52 5.81
N ILE A 84 -1.50 -6.57 5.63
CA ILE A 84 -1.75 -5.12 5.81
C ILE A 84 -2.86 -4.68 4.87
N LEU A 85 -2.80 -5.07 3.60
CA LEU A 85 -3.86 -4.74 2.63
C LEU A 85 -5.20 -5.38 3.00
N SER A 86 -5.22 -6.55 3.63
CA SER A 86 -6.46 -7.18 4.12
C SER A 86 -7.08 -6.47 5.33
N TYR A 87 -6.29 -5.75 6.13
CA TYR A 87 -6.79 -4.91 7.23
C TYR A 87 -7.21 -3.52 6.77
N ASN A 88 -6.80 -3.11 5.57
CA ASN A 88 -7.34 -1.94 4.90
C ASN A 88 -8.65 -2.33 4.17
N TYR A 89 -9.70 -1.55 4.32
CA TYR A 89 -11.02 -1.80 3.70
C TYR A 89 -10.97 -1.49 2.18
N LEU A 90 -10.21 -2.31 1.45
CA LEU A 90 -10.06 -2.25 -0.01
C LEU A 90 -11.22 -2.93 -0.74
N ALA A 91 -11.99 -3.74 -0.02
CA ALA A 91 -13.20 -4.42 -0.46
C ALA A 91 -14.32 -4.26 0.57
N ASP A 92 -15.56 -4.45 0.12
CA ASP A 92 -16.73 -4.49 0.99
C ASP A 92 -16.68 -5.76 1.86
N ASN A 93 -16.55 -5.58 3.18
CA ASN A 93 -16.46 -6.69 4.13
C ASN A 93 -17.79 -7.45 4.31
N THR A 94 -18.91 -6.91 3.83
CA THR A 94 -20.23 -7.57 3.91
C THR A 94 -20.44 -8.61 2.82
N ASN A 95 -19.63 -8.56 1.75
CA ASN A 95 -19.78 -9.41 0.57
C ASN A 95 -18.42 -9.92 0.05
N LEU A 96 -17.73 -10.69 0.90
CA LEU A 96 -16.43 -11.29 0.55
C LEU A 96 -16.60 -12.76 0.16
N ALA A 97 -15.92 -13.16 -0.92
CA ALA A 97 -15.82 -14.56 -1.30
C ALA A 97 -15.01 -15.34 -0.26
N GLN A 98 -15.66 -16.17 0.56
CA GLN A 98 -15.01 -16.92 1.66
C GLN A 98 -13.91 -17.88 1.18
N SER A 99 -13.98 -18.33 -0.07
CA SER A 99 -12.95 -19.19 -0.67
C SER A 99 -11.69 -18.41 -1.08
N ASP A 100 -11.80 -17.10 -1.28
CA ASP A 100 -10.67 -16.25 -1.66
C ASP A 100 -10.00 -15.65 -0.42
N LYS A 101 -8.86 -16.22 -0.04
CA LYS A 101 -8.02 -15.72 1.07
C LYS A 101 -7.56 -14.27 0.87
N PHE A 102 -7.59 -13.78 -0.38
CA PHE A 102 -7.21 -12.41 -0.74
C PHE A 102 -8.40 -11.53 -1.12
N ALA A 103 -9.65 -11.93 -0.83
CA ALA A 103 -10.86 -11.21 -1.25
C ALA A 103 -10.82 -9.70 -0.97
N LYS A 104 -10.15 -9.31 0.13
CA LYS A 104 -9.99 -7.90 0.51
C LYS A 104 -8.96 -7.15 -0.33
N ALA A 105 -7.84 -7.77 -0.70
CA ALA A 105 -6.81 -7.16 -1.53
C ALA A 105 -7.10 -7.29 -3.04
N ARG A 106 -7.98 -8.23 -3.43
CA ARG A 106 -8.36 -8.54 -4.82
C ARG A 106 -8.76 -7.30 -5.63
N PRO A 107 -9.61 -6.38 -5.14
CA PRO A 107 -9.93 -5.13 -5.84
C PRO A 107 -8.73 -4.29 -6.25
N LEU A 108 -7.69 -4.25 -5.42
CA LEU A 108 -6.46 -3.53 -5.72
C LEU A 108 -5.66 -4.26 -6.79
N PHE A 109 -5.50 -5.58 -6.66
CA PHE A 109 -4.75 -6.37 -7.65
C PHE A 109 -5.40 -6.35 -9.03
N ASP A 110 -6.73 -6.46 -9.11
CA ASP A 110 -7.45 -6.39 -10.38
C ASP A 110 -7.31 -5.00 -11.01
N HIS A 111 -7.38 -3.95 -10.19
CA HIS A 111 -7.17 -2.58 -10.67
C HIS A 111 -5.75 -2.37 -11.22
N LEU A 112 -4.73 -2.84 -10.50
CA LEU A 112 -3.34 -2.76 -10.93
C LEU A 112 -3.10 -3.58 -12.20
N LYS A 113 -3.59 -4.82 -12.26
CA LYS A 113 -3.49 -5.69 -13.43
C LYS A 113 -4.08 -5.02 -14.68
N ASN A 114 -5.29 -4.49 -14.58
CA ASN A 114 -5.94 -3.82 -15.70
C ASN A 114 -5.15 -2.59 -16.17
N LYS A 115 -4.63 -1.80 -15.22
CA LYS A 115 -3.79 -0.64 -15.53
C LYS A 115 -2.45 -1.03 -16.16
N PHE A 116 -1.81 -2.09 -15.68
CA PHE A 116 -0.57 -2.57 -16.29
C PHE A 116 -0.78 -3.10 -17.70
N ILE A 117 -1.87 -3.82 -17.96
CA ILE A 117 -2.21 -4.25 -19.33
C ILE A 117 -2.49 -3.05 -20.25
N GLU A 118 -3.15 -2.01 -19.74
CA GLU A 118 -3.46 -0.78 -20.50
C GLU A 118 -2.20 0.01 -20.88
N TYR A 119 -1.23 0.16 -19.96
CA TYR A 119 -0.04 0.99 -20.17
C TYR A 119 1.19 0.22 -20.65
N ALA A 120 1.22 -1.10 -20.47
CA ALA A 120 2.30 -1.98 -20.92
C ALA A 120 1.70 -3.27 -21.53
N PRO A 121 1.02 -3.18 -22.68
CA PRO A 121 0.52 -4.34 -23.39
C PRO A 121 1.68 -5.28 -23.76
N ILE A 122 1.46 -6.58 -23.56
CA ILE A 122 2.49 -7.64 -23.66
C ILE A 122 3.10 -7.73 -25.08
N ASP A 123 2.44 -7.16 -26.08
CA ASP A 123 2.82 -7.22 -27.50
C ASP A 123 4.12 -6.47 -27.86
N HIS A 124 4.72 -5.72 -26.94
CA HIS A 124 5.99 -5.01 -27.14
C HIS A 124 7.20 -5.62 -26.42
N CYS A 125 7.05 -6.79 -25.80
CA CYS A 125 8.13 -7.53 -25.15
C CYS A 125 8.60 -8.71 -26.00
N LEU A 126 9.03 -8.46 -27.25
CA LEU A 126 9.89 -9.32 -28.07
C LEU A 126 10.85 -8.47 -28.89
#